data_AF-A0A7S3ZFY2-F1
#
_entry.id   AF-A0A7S3ZFY2-F1
#
_cell.length_a   1.000
_cell.length_b   1.000
_cell.length_c   1.000
_cell.angle_alpha   90.00
_cell.angle_beta   90.00
_cell.angle_gamma   90.00
#
_symmetry.space_group_name_H-M   'P 1'
#
loop_
_entity.id
_entity.type
_entity.pdbx_description
1 polymer ?
#
loop_
_entity_poly.entity_id
_entity_poly.type
_entity_poly.pdbx_seq_one_letter_code
_entity_poly.pdbx_strand_id
1 'polypeptide(L)'
;SLSLIFVAVATVATTLHDGSGYDSGPVVRVKLSESLTGKVFGRLVLYAAVSNETEPRTQCSDNQETAQAFGIDVESLCPGCTIDIDKKVRGYPRVSLEELIGRQLYFQAEVRPYSRYNRGDGVSVVLPTSCVNPAGGNGQYPSPVGLLYSDVIKGELKSSSSVVSVELTHVVAPEASRGCSGMGSDTEFIKTVQVTSPALSKFWGRPIVLEACVLLPLDYHQHPNARYPLVIAHGHFSATWMAGGSFRTTPPSKDAKGYDKVDQQYGYYLYKNWTNPNGTFFGSRMLVATLNHPVPFFDDSYAVNSANVGPYGDAIVNELIPEIEQRYRGIGLGWARALMG
;
A
#
# COMPACT_ATOMS: atom_id res chain seq x y z
N SER A 1 -50.27 6.48 -37.24
CA SER A 1 -49.08 6.92 -36.48
C SER A 1 -48.43 5.72 -35.84
N LEU A 2 -47.52 5.04 -36.54
CA LEU A 2 -46.72 3.94 -36.02
C LEU A 2 -45.27 4.41 -36.03
N SER A 3 -44.70 4.65 -34.85
CA SER A 3 -43.31 5.06 -34.68
C SER A 3 -42.41 3.84 -34.72
N LEU A 4 -41.48 3.81 -35.69
CA LEU A 4 -40.38 2.84 -35.73
C LEU A 4 -39.42 3.09 -34.56
N ILE A 5 -39.13 2.05 -33.79
CA ILE A 5 -38.03 2.01 -32.82
C ILE A 5 -36.77 1.58 -33.57
N PHE A 6 -35.79 2.47 -33.67
CA PHE A 6 -34.44 2.13 -34.11
C PHE A 6 -33.66 1.56 -32.92
N VAL A 7 -33.34 0.27 -32.96
CA VAL A 7 -32.36 -0.36 -32.06
C VAL A 7 -30.98 -0.13 -32.66
N ALA A 8 -30.20 0.76 -32.07
CA ALA A 8 -28.79 0.91 -32.40
C ALA A 8 -27.98 -0.18 -31.68
N VAL A 9 -27.60 -1.23 -32.41
CA VAL A 9 -26.60 -2.20 -31.96
C VAL A 9 -25.22 -1.54 -32.12
N ALA A 10 -24.60 -1.15 -31.01
CA ALA A 10 -23.22 -0.69 -31.02
C ALA A 10 -22.28 -1.90 -31.09
N THR A 11 -21.82 -2.23 -32.30
CA THR A 11 -20.71 -3.15 -32.52
C THR A 11 -19.44 -2.49 -32.00
N VAL A 12 -18.92 -2.98 -30.86
CA VAL A 12 -17.57 -2.62 -30.39
C VAL A 12 -16.59 -3.29 -31.35
N ALA A 13 -16.03 -2.51 -32.26
CA ALA A 13 -14.92 -2.94 -33.10
C ALA A 13 -13.70 -3.16 -32.20
N THR A 14 -13.33 -4.43 -32.01
CA THR A 14 -11.99 -4.79 -31.54
C THR A 14 -11.00 -4.42 -32.65
N THR A 15 -10.34 -3.28 -32.51
CA THR A 15 -9.14 -2.97 -33.30
C THR A 15 -8.03 -3.91 -32.86
N LEU A 16 -7.93 -5.05 -33.54
CA LEU A 16 -6.66 -5.73 -33.72
C LEU A 16 -5.73 -4.73 -34.43
N HIS A 17 -4.62 -4.38 -33.77
CA HIS A 17 -3.59 -3.53 -34.34
C HIS A 17 -2.94 -4.28 -35.51
N ASP A 18 -3.43 -4.00 -36.72
CA ASP A 18 -2.80 -4.40 -37.96
C ASP A 18 -1.53 -3.56 -38.15
N GLY A 19 -0.41 -4.22 -38.35
CA GLY A 19 0.91 -3.60 -38.44
C GLY A 19 0.97 -2.58 -39.58
N SER A 20 1.01 -1.29 -39.23
CA SER A 20 1.34 -0.23 -40.18
C SER A 20 1.99 0.97 -39.47
N GLY A 21 3.30 1.12 -39.68
CA GLY A 21 4.09 2.30 -39.33
C GLY A 21 4.59 2.35 -37.88
N TYR A 22 5.68 1.64 -37.57
CA TYR A 22 6.50 2.00 -36.41
C TYR A 22 7.04 3.42 -36.63
N ASP A 23 6.44 4.37 -35.94
CA ASP A 23 6.96 5.71 -35.75
C ASP A 23 8.38 5.56 -35.17
N SER A 24 9.41 5.81 -35.99
CA SER A 24 10.78 5.30 -35.77
C SER A 24 11.36 5.67 -34.40
N GLY A 25 11.74 4.69 -33.58
CA GLY A 25 12.36 4.85 -32.25
C GLY A 25 12.57 3.48 -31.58
N PRO A 26 13.55 3.36 -30.64
CA PRO A 26 13.81 2.11 -29.94
C PRO A 26 12.60 1.69 -29.09
N VAL A 27 12.43 0.38 -28.92
CA VAL A 27 11.30 -0.21 -28.18
C VAL A 27 11.80 -1.14 -27.08
N VAL A 28 11.17 -1.04 -25.91
CA VAL A 28 11.22 -2.11 -24.90
C VAL A 28 9.85 -2.76 -24.83
N ARG A 29 9.79 -4.02 -25.24
CA ARG A 29 8.56 -4.82 -25.31
C ARG A 29 8.39 -5.60 -24.01
N VAL A 30 7.30 -5.35 -23.30
CA VAL A 30 6.97 -6.05 -22.06
C VAL A 30 5.86 -7.06 -22.31
N LYS A 31 6.12 -8.34 -22.06
CA LYS A 31 5.16 -9.45 -22.18
C LYS A 31 4.64 -9.85 -20.80
N LEU A 32 3.34 -10.12 -20.67
CA LEU A 32 2.82 -10.85 -19.51
C LEU A 32 2.96 -12.34 -19.75
N SER A 33 3.63 -13.06 -18.83
CA SER A 33 3.86 -14.49 -19.01
C SER A 33 2.54 -15.28 -19.11
N GLU A 34 2.54 -16.33 -19.94
CA GLU A 34 1.40 -17.23 -20.12
C GLU A 34 1.13 -18.10 -18.88
N SER A 35 2.11 -18.19 -17.97
CA SER A 35 1.97 -18.88 -16.69
C SER A 35 1.14 -18.10 -15.66
N LEU A 36 0.96 -16.79 -15.87
CA LEU A 36 0.16 -15.93 -15.01
C LEU A 36 -1.30 -15.92 -15.46
N THR A 37 -2.19 -15.56 -14.55
CA THR A 37 -3.64 -15.62 -14.79
C THR A 37 -4.29 -14.25 -14.66
N GLY A 38 -5.43 -14.09 -15.35
CA GLY A 38 -6.20 -12.86 -15.33
C GLY A 38 -5.68 -11.77 -16.28
N LYS A 39 -6.55 -10.82 -16.60
CA LYS A 39 -6.19 -9.61 -17.33
C LYS A 39 -5.80 -8.53 -16.34
N VAL A 40 -4.79 -7.75 -16.70
CA VAL A 40 -4.25 -6.70 -15.84
C VAL A 40 -4.67 -5.35 -16.38
N PHE A 41 -5.27 -4.55 -15.53
CA PHE A 41 -5.55 -3.13 -15.73
C PHE A 41 -4.73 -2.35 -14.70
N GLY A 42 -4.00 -1.33 -15.09
CA GLY A 42 -2.99 -0.77 -14.21
C GLY A 42 -2.08 0.27 -14.84
N ARG A 43 -0.89 0.41 -14.24
CA ARG A 43 0.19 1.21 -14.79
C ARG A 43 1.46 0.39 -14.85
N LEU A 44 2.07 0.36 -16.03
CA LEU A 44 3.37 -0.25 -16.26
C LEU A 44 4.46 0.79 -16.02
N VAL A 45 5.50 0.39 -15.29
CA VAL A 45 6.73 1.16 -15.15
C VAL A 45 7.90 0.28 -15.58
N LEU A 46 8.66 0.75 -16.56
CA LEU A 46 9.92 0.17 -16.98
C LEU A 46 11.06 0.94 -16.32
N TYR A 47 11.96 0.22 -15.68
CA TYR A 47 13.18 0.72 -15.09
C TYR A 47 14.40 0.36 -15.95
N ALA A 48 15.36 1.28 -16.06
CA ALA A 48 16.65 1.01 -16.68
C ALA A 48 17.80 1.57 -15.82
N ALA A 49 18.67 0.70 -15.35
CA ALA A 49 19.78 1.03 -14.45
C ALA A 49 21.14 0.68 -15.06
N VAL A 50 22.20 1.34 -14.59
CA VAL A 50 23.60 1.05 -15.00
C VAL A 50 24.22 -0.11 -14.19
N SER A 51 23.59 -0.48 -13.08
CA SER A 51 24.06 -1.52 -12.16
C SER A 51 22.94 -2.53 -11.85
N ASN A 52 23.35 -3.74 -11.46
CA ASN A 52 22.49 -4.80 -10.93
C ASN A 52 22.94 -5.26 -9.54
N GLU A 53 23.59 -4.38 -8.77
CA GLU A 53 23.91 -4.64 -7.36
C GLU A 53 22.63 -4.78 -6.51
N THR A 54 21.61 -4.00 -6.85
CA THR A 54 20.23 -4.16 -6.39
C THR A 54 19.30 -4.19 -7.61
N GLU A 55 18.03 -4.53 -7.43
CA GLU A 55 17.07 -4.53 -8.54
C GLU A 55 16.85 -3.11 -9.10
N PRO A 56 16.77 -2.91 -10.43
CA PRO A 56 16.55 -1.57 -11.01
C PRO A 56 15.35 -0.80 -10.44
N ARG A 57 14.24 -1.49 -10.10
CA ARG A 57 13.06 -0.86 -9.49
C ARG A 57 13.29 -0.27 -8.09
N THR A 58 14.39 -0.64 -7.42
CA THR A 58 14.77 -0.10 -6.11
C THR A 58 15.87 0.96 -6.19
N GLN A 59 16.29 1.34 -7.39
CA GLN A 59 17.40 2.28 -7.63
C GLN A 59 16.93 3.69 -8.04
N CYS A 60 15.63 3.99 -7.97
CA CYS A 60 15.14 5.36 -8.17
C CYS A 60 15.41 6.22 -6.94
N SER A 61 16.10 7.36 -7.12
CA SER A 61 16.45 8.27 -6.02
C SER A 61 16.63 9.72 -6.50
N ASP A 62 16.82 10.65 -5.56
CA ASP A 62 17.00 12.08 -5.87
C ASP A 62 18.45 12.46 -6.25
N ASN A 63 19.31 11.47 -6.52
CA ASN A 63 20.71 11.70 -6.88
C ASN A 63 21.01 11.35 -8.37
N GLN A 64 22.24 11.61 -8.81
CA GLN A 64 22.66 11.41 -10.21
C GLN A 64 22.78 9.94 -10.62
N GLU A 65 22.82 9.02 -9.65
CA GLU A 65 22.94 7.57 -9.86
C GLU A 65 21.57 6.90 -10.00
N THR A 66 20.48 7.67 -9.97
CA THR A 66 19.12 7.16 -10.12
C THR A 66 18.92 6.32 -11.38
N ALA A 67 18.18 5.22 -11.24
CA ALA A 67 17.63 4.51 -12.39
C ALA A 67 16.73 5.43 -13.22
N GLN A 68 16.60 5.08 -14.50
CA GLN A 68 15.60 5.67 -15.39
C GLN A 68 14.27 4.95 -15.19
N ALA A 69 13.16 5.68 -15.27
CA ALA A 69 11.82 5.12 -15.22
C ALA A 69 10.97 5.65 -16.39
N PHE A 70 10.22 4.76 -17.05
CA PHE A 70 9.27 5.08 -18.13
C PHE A 70 7.91 4.48 -17.79
N GLY A 71 6.84 5.27 -17.87
CA GLY A 71 5.53 4.85 -17.39
C GLY A 71 4.42 5.02 -18.41
N ILE A 72 3.61 3.98 -18.61
CA ILE A 72 2.41 4.01 -19.44
C ILE A 72 1.25 3.31 -18.73
N ASP A 73 0.02 3.77 -18.97
CA ASP A 73 -1.17 3.11 -18.48
C ASP A 73 -1.47 1.84 -19.28
N VAL A 74 -1.98 0.83 -18.59
CA VAL A 74 -2.33 -0.49 -19.14
C VAL A 74 -3.83 -0.65 -19.06
N GLU A 75 -4.52 -0.60 -20.20
CA GLU A 75 -5.98 -0.78 -20.25
C GLU A 75 -6.40 -2.24 -20.06
N SER A 76 -5.65 -3.17 -20.66
CA SER A 76 -5.87 -4.61 -20.54
C SER A 76 -4.66 -5.39 -21.07
N LEU A 77 -3.89 -6.00 -20.19
CA LEU A 77 -2.80 -6.91 -20.56
C LEU A 77 -3.19 -8.36 -20.20
N CYS A 78 -3.36 -9.19 -21.23
CA CYS A 78 -3.65 -10.62 -21.10
C CYS A 78 -2.38 -11.48 -21.02
N PRO A 79 -2.43 -12.69 -20.44
CA PRO A 79 -1.32 -13.64 -20.52
C PRO A 79 -0.95 -13.90 -21.99
N GLY A 80 0.34 -13.86 -22.31
CA GLY A 80 0.84 -13.94 -23.68
C GLY A 80 0.89 -12.61 -24.44
N CYS A 81 0.16 -11.59 -23.99
CA CYS A 81 0.06 -10.29 -24.66
C CYS A 81 1.24 -9.38 -24.29
N THR A 82 1.49 -8.40 -25.15
CA THR A 82 2.62 -7.47 -25.01
C THR A 82 2.17 -6.02 -25.00
N ILE A 83 2.95 -5.17 -24.35
CA ILE A 83 2.86 -3.72 -24.40
C ILE A 83 4.24 -3.15 -24.68
N ASP A 84 4.31 -2.18 -25.60
CA ASP A 84 5.56 -1.57 -26.04
C ASP A 84 5.75 -0.21 -25.36
N ILE A 85 6.92 -0.02 -24.73
CA ILE A 85 7.43 1.29 -24.34
C ILE A 85 8.25 1.80 -25.52
N ASP A 86 7.76 2.84 -26.19
CA ASP A 86 8.39 3.46 -27.35
C ASP A 86 8.78 4.92 -27.07
N LYS A 87 9.20 5.66 -28.09
CA LYS A 87 9.59 7.08 -27.99
C LYS A 87 8.48 8.03 -27.53
N LYS A 88 7.20 7.63 -27.58
CA LYS A 88 6.07 8.46 -27.14
C LYS A 88 5.91 8.39 -25.63
N VAL A 89 6.43 7.34 -25.00
CA VAL A 89 6.40 7.18 -23.54
C VAL A 89 7.49 8.03 -22.92
N ARG A 90 7.08 8.99 -22.10
CA ARG A 90 8.00 9.87 -21.38
C ARG A 90 8.63 9.15 -20.21
N GLY A 91 9.93 9.40 -20.02
CA GLY A 91 10.68 8.91 -18.87
C GLY A 91 11.18 10.03 -17.94
N TYR A 92 11.81 9.59 -16.87
CA TYR A 92 12.59 10.43 -15.96
C TYR A 92 13.83 9.66 -15.47
N PRO A 93 14.98 10.33 -15.26
CA PRO A 93 15.28 11.72 -15.65
C PRO A 93 15.47 11.92 -17.16
N ARG A 94 15.72 10.86 -17.94
CA ARG A 94 15.77 10.93 -19.40
C ARG A 94 14.38 10.86 -19.98
N VAL A 95 14.09 11.74 -20.92
CA VAL A 95 12.72 11.98 -21.37
C VAL A 95 12.28 10.94 -22.38
N SER A 96 13.22 10.34 -23.13
CA SER A 96 12.96 9.33 -24.17
C SER A 96 13.94 8.15 -24.07
N LEU A 97 13.50 6.97 -24.51
CA LEU A 97 14.37 5.79 -24.69
C LEU A 97 15.52 6.05 -25.68
N GLU A 98 15.35 7.00 -26.61
CA GLU A 98 16.40 7.38 -27.57
C GLU A 98 17.66 7.90 -26.87
N GLU A 99 17.52 8.54 -25.71
CA GLU A 99 18.65 9.04 -24.91
C GLU A 99 19.44 7.90 -24.22
N LEU A 100 18.95 6.66 -24.32
CA LEU A 100 19.61 5.48 -23.79
C LEU A 100 20.36 4.67 -24.86
N ILE A 101 20.31 5.11 -26.12
CA ILE A 101 20.97 4.40 -27.23
C ILE A 101 22.48 4.31 -27.01
N GLY A 102 23.06 3.14 -27.30
CA GLY A 102 24.49 2.84 -27.16
C GLY A 102 24.94 2.62 -25.70
N ARG A 103 24.00 2.45 -24.77
CA ARG A 103 24.27 2.16 -23.36
C ARG A 103 23.85 0.74 -23.01
N GLN A 104 24.77 -0.02 -22.46
CA GLN A 104 24.46 -1.30 -21.84
C GLN A 104 23.83 -1.05 -20.46
N LEU A 105 22.61 -1.56 -20.26
CA LEU A 105 21.78 -1.29 -19.09
C LEU A 105 21.15 -2.59 -18.57
N TYR A 106 20.62 -2.50 -17.36
CA TYR A 106 19.79 -3.51 -16.72
C TYR A 106 18.35 -3.02 -16.73
N PHE A 107 17.46 -3.76 -17.40
CA PHE A 107 16.05 -3.45 -17.51
C PHE A 107 15.23 -4.33 -16.56
N GLN A 108 14.20 -3.74 -15.97
CA GLN A 108 13.19 -4.45 -15.18
C GLN A 108 11.85 -3.74 -15.36
N ALA A 109 10.76 -4.49 -15.48
CA ALA A 109 9.42 -3.90 -15.56
C ALA A 109 8.57 -4.33 -14.37
N GLU A 110 7.64 -3.46 -13.99
CA GLU A 110 6.55 -3.79 -13.07
C GLU A 110 5.21 -3.28 -13.60
N VAL A 111 4.12 -3.94 -13.23
CA VAL A 111 2.75 -3.46 -13.47
C VAL A 111 1.99 -3.42 -12.16
N ARG A 112 1.57 -2.22 -11.76
CA ARG A 112 0.73 -1.98 -10.59
C ARG A 112 -0.74 -2.10 -10.95
N PRO A 113 -1.50 -3.05 -10.36
CA PRO A 113 -2.92 -3.18 -10.64
C PRO A 113 -3.73 -1.99 -10.12
N TYR A 114 -4.55 -1.42 -10.98
CA TYR A 114 -5.41 -0.29 -10.66
C TYR A 114 -6.86 -0.74 -10.51
N SER A 115 -7.62 0.04 -9.75
CA SER A 115 -9.06 -0.07 -9.60
C SER A 115 -9.72 1.22 -10.07
N ARG A 116 -10.92 1.11 -10.64
CA ARG A 116 -11.80 2.26 -10.86
C ARG A 116 -12.60 2.51 -9.58
N TYR A 117 -12.51 3.72 -9.05
CA TYR A 117 -13.27 4.19 -7.91
C TYR A 117 -14.35 5.13 -8.41
N ASN A 118 -15.61 4.71 -8.29
CA ASN A 118 -16.78 5.53 -8.64
C ASN A 118 -17.23 6.25 -7.38
N ARG A 119 -16.68 7.44 -7.15
CA ARG A 119 -16.89 8.13 -5.88
C ARG A 119 -18.33 8.62 -5.73
N GLY A 120 -18.77 8.72 -4.49
CA GLY A 120 -20.12 9.18 -4.13
C GLY A 120 -20.41 10.64 -4.48
N ASP A 121 -19.39 11.42 -4.83
CA ASP A 121 -19.51 12.79 -5.35
C ASP A 121 -19.64 12.85 -6.88
N GLY A 122 -19.75 11.70 -7.55
CA GLY A 122 -19.90 11.59 -9.00
C GLY A 122 -18.58 11.58 -9.78
N VAL A 123 -17.43 11.68 -9.11
CA VAL A 123 -16.12 11.62 -9.77
C VAL A 123 -15.64 10.17 -9.89
N SER A 124 -15.32 9.74 -11.10
CA SER A 124 -14.64 8.44 -11.32
C SER A 124 -13.14 8.65 -11.45
N VAL A 125 -12.36 8.01 -10.58
CA VAL A 125 -10.89 8.02 -10.64
C VAL A 125 -10.35 6.61 -10.85
N VAL A 126 -9.18 6.51 -11.47
CA VAL A 126 -8.44 5.26 -11.61
C VAL A 126 -7.17 5.38 -10.78
N LEU A 127 -7.04 4.53 -9.77
CA LEU A 127 -5.95 4.60 -8.79
C LEU A 127 -5.41 3.20 -8.50
N PRO A 128 -4.20 3.08 -7.93
CA PRO A 128 -3.72 1.82 -7.37
C PRO A 128 -4.76 1.16 -6.46
N THR A 129 -4.81 -0.17 -6.47
CA THR A 129 -5.77 -0.91 -5.64
C THR A 129 -5.42 -0.82 -4.15
N SER A 130 -4.14 -0.80 -3.83
CA SER A 130 -3.61 -0.51 -2.50
C SER A 130 -2.19 0.05 -2.64
N CYS A 131 -1.81 0.94 -1.72
CA CYS A 131 -0.42 1.37 -1.54
C CYS A 131 0.28 0.66 -0.38
N VAL A 132 -0.47 -0.05 0.46
CA VAL A 132 0.05 -0.82 1.60
C VAL A 132 -0.03 -2.31 1.34
N ASN A 133 0.89 -3.04 1.96
CA ASN A 133 0.86 -4.48 2.05
C ASN A 133 0.39 -4.87 3.48
N PRO A 134 -0.59 -5.77 3.64
CA PRO A 134 -1.06 -6.22 4.96
C PRO A 134 0.02 -6.82 5.88
N ALA A 135 1.15 -7.26 5.33
CA ALA A 135 2.32 -7.72 6.09
C ALA A 135 3.39 -6.63 6.30
N GLY A 136 3.17 -5.42 5.79
CA GLY A 136 4.06 -4.27 5.95
C GLY A 136 4.14 -3.77 7.40
N GLY A 137 5.23 -3.07 7.71
CA GLY A 137 5.47 -2.46 9.02
C GLY A 137 5.45 -0.94 8.96
N ASN A 138 5.60 -0.30 10.12
CA ASN A 138 5.70 1.17 10.28
C ASN A 138 6.64 1.82 9.23
N GLY A 139 6.07 2.43 8.20
CA GLY A 139 6.82 3.07 7.10
C GLY A 139 7.62 2.12 6.21
N GLN A 140 7.44 0.80 6.36
CA GLN A 140 8.00 -0.21 5.47
C GLN A 140 6.95 -0.60 4.45
N TYR A 141 7.21 -0.29 3.19
CA TYR A 141 6.30 -0.52 2.07
C TYR A 141 6.80 -1.69 1.22
N PRO A 142 6.60 -2.97 1.64
CA PRO A 142 6.78 -4.05 0.70
C PRO A 142 5.85 -3.80 -0.48
N SER A 143 6.26 -4.30 -1.64
CA SER A 143 5.47 -4.20 -2.85
C SER A 143 4.01 -4.61 -2.57
N PRO A 144 3.02 -3.85 -3.08
CA PRO A 144 1.63 -4.16 -2.82
C PRO A 144 1.25 -5.51 -3.42
N VAL A 145 0.31 -6.19 -2.77
CA VAL A 145 -0.24 -7.47 -3.25
C VAL A 145 -0.76 -7.30 -4.68
N GLY A 146 -0.42 -8.26 -5.54
CA GLY A 146 -0.78 -8.25 -6.95
C GLY A 146 0.13 -7.43 -7.86
N LEU A 147 1.16 -6.75 -7.32
CA LEU A 147 2.21 -6.16 -8.17
C LEU A 147 2.84 -7.26 -9.02
N LEU A 148 2.83 -7.05 -10.33
CA LEU A 148 3.51 -7.92 -11.28
C LEU A 148 4.90 -7.35 -11.56
N TYR A 149 5.92 -8.20 -11.67
CA TYR A 149 7.27 -7.74 -12.01
C TYR A 149 8.06 -8.79 -12.78
N SER A 150 9.08 -8.33 -13.49
CA SER A 150 10.01 -9.16 -14.25
C SER A 150 11.27 -9.48 -13.45
N ASP A 151 11.97 -10.51 -13.89
CA ASP A 151 13.41 -10.65 -13.62
C ASP A 151 14.18 -9.47 -14.24
N VAL A 152 15.40 -9.25 -13.75
CA VAL A 152 16.30 -8.25 -14.32
C VAL A 152 16.96 -8.82 -15.56
N ILE A 153 16.89 -8.08 -16.67
CA ILE A 153 17.57 -8.45 -17.92
C ILE A 153 18.68 -7.46 -18.24
N LYS A 154 19.81 -7.95 -18.73
CA LYS A 154 20.88 -7.11 -19.27
C LYS A 154 20.62 -6.87 -20.76
N GLY A 155 20.57 -5.62 -21.20
CA GLY A 155 20.24 -5.26 -22.58
C GLY A 155 20.91 -3.97 -23.04
N GLU A 156 20.81 -3.69 -24.34
CA GLU A 156 21.32 -2.47 -24.96
C GLU A 156 20.40 -2.07 -26.12
N LEU A 157 20.00 -0.79 -26.15
CA LEU A 157 19.33 -0.20 -27.31
C LEU A 157 20.43 0.30 -28.27
N LYS A 158 20.74 -0.45 -29.32
CA LYS A 158 21.87 -0.15 -30.22
C LYS A 158 21.57 0.92 -31.26
N SER A 159 20.29 1.09 -31.59
CA SER A 159 19.80 1.97 -32.66
C SER A 159 18.32 2.30 -32.44
N SER A 160 17.79 3.21 -33.26
CA SER A 160 16.37 3.52 -33.30
C SER A 160 15.46 2.38 -33.77
N SER A 161 16.02 1.25 -34.22
CA SER A 161 15.27 0.04 -34.59
C SER A 161 15.42 -1.08 -33.55
N SER A 162 16.06 -0.80 -32.42
CA SER A 162 16.33 -1.81 -31.39
C SER A 162 15.07 -2.21 -30.65
N VAL A 163 14.96 -3.50 -30.36
CA VAL A 163 13.91 -4.07 -29.52
C VAL A 163 14.57 -4.87 -28.39
N VAL A 164 14.22 -4.54 -27.15
CA VAL A 164 14.58 -5.31 -25.96
C VAL A 164 13.30 -5.91 -25.38
N SER A 165 13.31 -7.22 -25.09
CA SER A 165 12.14 -7.93 -24.57
C SER A 165 12.27 -8.20 -23.08
N VAL A 166 11.28 -7.79 -22.29
CA VAL A 166 11.13 -8.05 -20.85
C VAL A 166 9.88 -8.89 -20.64
N GLU A 167 9.90 -9.86 -19.72
CA GLU A 167 8.73 -10.69 -19.41
C GLU A 167 8.37 -10.57 -17.92
N LEU A 168 7.12 -10.22 -17.63
CA LEU A 168 6.55 -10.23 -16.28
C LEU A 168 6.23 -11.67 -15.91
N THR A 169 6.99 -12.24 -14.98
CA THR A 169 6.94 -13.65 -14.57
C THR A 169 6.49 -13.81 -13.12
N HIS A 170 6.54 -12.75 -12.32
CA HIS A 170 6.25 -12.78 -10.89
C HIS A 170 5.02 -11.97 -10.53
N VAL A 171 4.34 -12.39 -9.47
CA VAL A 171 3.26 -11.63 -8.81
C VAL A 171 3.50 -11.65 -7.30
N VAL A 172 3.36 -10.49 -6.66
CA VAL A 172 3.38 -10.41 -5.20
C VAL A 172 2.14 -11.11 -4.65
N ALA A 173 2.35 -12.27 -4.03
CA ALA A 173 1.27 -13.07 -3.47
C ALA A 173 0.56 -12.34 -2.32
N PRO A 174 -0.73 -12.60 -2.09
CA PRO A 174 -1.39 -12.19 -0.86
C PRO A 174 -0.69 -12.81 0.35
N GLU A 175 -0.26 -11.98 1.31
CA GLU A 175 0.21 -12.42 2.62
C GLU A 175 -0.89 -12.17 3.66
N ALA A 176 -1.03 -13.09 4.62
CA ALA A 176 -1.93 -12.88 5.74
C ALA A 176 -1.37 -11.76 6.64
N SER A 177 -2.25 -10.87 7.12
CA SER A 177 -1.86 -9.90 8.14
C SER A 177 -1.35 -10.62 9.38
N ARG A 178 -0.23 -10.14 9.93
CA ARG A 178 0.29 -10.62 11.23
C ARG A 178 -0.55 -10.11 12.40
N GLY A 179 -1.58 -9.30 12.14
CA GLY A 179 -2.46 -8.70 13.13
C GLY A 179 -1.73 -7.74 14.06
N CYS A 180 -2.48 -6.94 14.79
CA CYS A 180 -1.94 -5.90 15.65
C CYS A 180 -0.89 -6.38 16.66
N SER A 181 -0.92 -7.65 17.06
CA SER A 181 0.07 -8.25 17.97
C SER A 181 1.36 -8.74 17.29
N GLY A 182 1.35 -8.91 15.96
CA GLY A 182 2.39 -9.59 15.20
C GLY A 182 2.35 -11.12 15.25
N MET A 183 1.35 -11.71 15.92
CA MET A 183 1.23 -13.17 16.14
C MET A 183 0.10 -13.83 15.33
N GLY A 184 -0.50 -13.11 14.39
CA GLY A 184 -1.65 -13.55 13.58
C GLY A 184 -2.99 -13.54 14.33
N SER A 185 -3.00 -13.18 15.61
CA SER A 185 -4.21 -13.12 16.45
C SER A 185 -4.02 -12.17 17.63
N ASP A 186 -5.12 -11.70 18.23
CA ASP A 186 -5.09 -10.86 19.44
C ASP A 186 -4.37 -11.55 20.61
N THR A 187 -3.69 -10.76 21.45
CA THR A 187 -3.07 -11.24 22.70
C THR A 187 -3.87 -10.74 23.90
N GLU A 188 -3.43 -11.06 25.13
CA GLU A 188 -4.01 -10.48 26.35
C GLU A 188 -4.01 -8.94 26.30
N PHE A 189 -2.93 -8.34 25.82
CA PHE A 189 -2.71 -6.90 25.82
C PHE A 189 -3.12 -6.21 24.52
N ILE A 190 -2.80 -6.81 23.37
CA ILE A 190 -2.98 -6.17 22.07
C ILE A 190 -4.19 -6.75 21.36
N LYS A 191 -5.11 -5.86 20.98
CA LYS A 191 -6.35 -6.19 20.30
C LYS A 191 -6.47 -5.52 18.95
N THR A 192 -7.23 -6.13 18.05
CA THR A 192 -7.51 -5.62 16.70
C THR A 192 -8.98 -5.21 16.60
N VAL A 193 -9.22 -3.98 16.15
CA VAL A 193 -10.56 -3.47 15.82
C VAL A 193 -10.59 -3.18 14.34
N GLN A 194 -11.64 -3.65 13.66
CA GLN A 194 -11.93 -3.29 12.28
C GLN A 194 -13.36 -2.80 12.17
N VAL A 195 -13.54 -1.73 11.41
CA VAL A 195 -14.83 -1.11 11.10
C VAL A 195 -14.90 -0.87 9.59
N THR A 196 -15.91 -1.43 8.93
CA THR A 196 -16.26 -1.01 7.57
C THR A 196 -16.99 0.32 7.67
N SER A 197 -16.31 1.40 7.26
CA SER A 197 -16.81 2.78 7.38
C SER A 197 -17.93 3.06 6.38
N PRO A 198 -19.17 3.35 6.81
CA PRO A 198 -20.23 3.76 5.89
C PRO A 198 -19.91 5.08 5.17
N ALA A 199 -19.35 6.07 5.88
CA ALA A 199 -19.01 7.37 5.30
C ALA A 199 -17.95 7.23 4.18
N LEU A 200 -16.86 6.50 4.45
CA LEU A 200 -15.81 6.28 3.46
C LEU A 200 -16.28 5.35 2.34
N SER A 201 -17.08 4.34 2.66
CA SER A 201 -17.58 3.42 1.63
C SER A 201 -18.49 4.13 0.63
N LYS A 202 -19.33 5.04 1.12
CA LYS A 202 -20.14 5.93 0.27
C LYS A 202 -19.24 6.84 -0.58
N PHE A 203 -18.22 7.44 0.03
CA PHE A 203 -17.31 8.33 -0.70
C PHE A 203 -16.53 7.61 -1.80
N TRP A 204 -15.95 6.44 -1.52
CA TRP A 204 -15.12 5.69 -2.46
C TRP A 204 -15.91 4.78 -3.42
N GLY A 205 -17.22 4.63 -3.20
CA GLY A 205 -18.09 3.76 -3.99
C GLY A 205 -17.84 2.27 -3.79
N ARG A 206 -17.15 1.90 -2.71
CA ARG A 206 -16.82 0.51 -2.37
C ARG A 206 -16.53 0.39 -0.87
N PRO A 207 -16.61 -0.81 -0.27
CA PRO A 207 -16.27 -1.00 1.14
C PRO A 207 -14.86 -0.49 1.46
N ILE A 208 -14.76 0.38 2.47
CA ILE A 208 -13.49 0.84 3.06
C ILE A 208 -13.46 0.41 4.52
N VAL A 209 -12.39 -0.26 4.91
CA VAL A 209 -12.17 -0.74 6.27
C VAL A 209 -11.14 0.14 6.95
N LEU A 210 -11.49 0.65 8.12
CA LEU A 210 -10.57 1.24 9.07
C LEU A 210 -10.17 0.18 10.10
N GLU A 211 -8.92 0.20 10.52
CA GLU A 211 -8.40 -0.70 11.54
C GLU A 211 -7.75 0.10 12.69
N ALA A 212 -7.82 -0.43 13.90
CA ALA A 212 -7.07 0.07 15.04
C ALA A 212 -6.45 -1.09 15.82
N CYS A 213 -5.22 -0.86 16.29
CA CYS A 213 -4.56 -1.72 17.26
C CYS A 213 -4.70 -1.10 18.64
N VAL A 214 -5.18 -1.85 19.63
CA VAL A 214 -5.47 -1.34 20.97
C VAL A 214 -4.64 -2.08 22.00
N LEU A 215 -3.85 -1.33 22.78
CA LEU A 215 -3.16 -1.82 23.98
C LEU A 215 -4.08 -1.64 25.19
N LEU A 216 -4.36 -2.75 25.87
CA LEU A 216 -5.15 -2.81 27.11
C LEU A 216 -4.26 -2.56 28.34
N PRO A 217 -4.82 -1.95 29.40
CA PRO A 217 -4.10 -1.78 30.66
C PRO A 217 -3.91 -3.13 31.38
N LEU A 218 -2.92 -3.18 32.27
CA LEU A 218 -2.74 -4.32 33.19
C LEU A 218 -4.03 -4.61 33.97
N ASP A 219 -4.31 -5.89 34.16
CA ASP A 219 -5.47 -6.41 34.91
C ASP A 219 -6.84 -6.01 34.33
N TYR A 220 -6.90 -5.63 33.04
CA TYR A 220 -8.15 -5.25 32.36
C TYR A 220 -9.31 -6.23 32.61
N HIS A 221 -9.04 -7.54 32.56
CA HIS A 221 -10.07 -8.57 32.78
C HIS A 221 -10.48 -8.75 34.25
N GLN A 222 -9.64 -8.35 35.21
CA GLN A 222 -9.94 -8.42 36.65
C GLN A 222 -10.78 -7.22 37.13
N HIS A 223 -10.93 -6.18 36.29
CA HIS A 223 -11.72 -4.99 36.56
C HIS A 223 -12.87 -4.81 35.54
N PRO A 224 -13.89 -5.68 35.54
CA PRO A 224 -14.94 -5.68 34.53
C PRO A 224 -15.81 -4.41 34.54
N ASN A 225 -15.89 -3.73 35.69
CA ASN A 225 -16.68 -2.50 35.86
C ASN A 225 -15.86 -1.22 35.59
N ALA A 226 -14.54 -1.33 35.40
CA ALA A 226 -13.69 -0.18 35.13
C ALA A 226 -13.90 0.32 33.69
N ARG A 227 -13.82 1.64 33.54
CA ARG A 227 -13.76 2.34 32.26
C ARG A 227 -12.47 3.12 32.15
N TYR A 228 -11.98 3.28 30.92
CA TYR A 228 -10.62 3.75 30.67
C TYR A 228 -10.62 4.98 29.75
N PRO A 229 -9.77 5.99 30.01
CA PRO A 229 -9.44 6.99 29.01
C PRO A 229 -8.74 6.34 27.82
N LEU A 230 -8.80 7.00 26.66
CA LEU A 230 -8.22 6.54 25.40
C LEU A 230 -7.13 7.52 24.93
N VAL A 231 -5.91 7.01 24.77
CA VAL A 231 -4.83 7.70 24.07
C VAL A 231 -4.79 7.21 22.64
N ILE A 232 -4.80 8.13 21.68
CA ILE A 232 -4.73 7.84 20.26
C ILE A 232 -3.36 8.27 19.75
N ALA A 233 -2.64 7.34 19.16
CA ALA A 233 -1.34 7.53 18.56
C ALA A 233 -1.48 7.48 17.03
N HIS A 234 -1.35 8.63 16.37
CA HIS A 234 -1.23 8.67 14.92
C HIS A 234 0.19 8.31 14.49
N GLY A 235 0.29 7.74 13.29
CA GLY A 235 1.53 7.36 12.65
C GLY A 235 1.25 6.82 11.26
N HIS A 236 2.29 6.29 10.63
CA HIS A 236 2.19 5.57 9.37
C HIS A 236 1.50 4.22 9.55
N PHE A 237 1.08 3.61 8.43
CA PHE A 237 0.52 2.26 8.46
C PHE A 237 1.49 1.29 9.12
N SER A 238 0.98 0.45 10.01
CA SER A 238 1.73 -0.61 10.65
C SER A 238 0.82 -1.81 10.87
N ALA A 239 1.21 -2.99 10.39
CA ALA A 239 0.45 -4.20 10.68
C ALA A 239 0.45 -4.58 12.18
N THR A 240 1.28 -3.95 13.00
CA THR A 240 1.40 -4.19 14.44
C THR A 240 1.22 -2.90 15.25
N TRP A 241 0.77 -3.01 16.50
CA TRP A 241 0.67 -1.90 17.42
C TRP A 241 2.03 -1.19 17.57
N MET A 242 2.04 0.11 17.27
CA MET A 242 3.26 0.92 17.21
C MET A 242 2.96 2.37 17.63
N ALA A 243 3.00 2.65 18.93
CA ALA A 243 2.68 3.98 19.48
C ALA A 243 3.96 4.75 19.82
N GLY A 244 4.82 4.99 18.82
CA GLY A 244 6.19 5.51 18.99
C GLY A 244 7.24 4.44 19.38
N GLY A 245 6.81 3.17 19.47
CA GLY A 245 7.64 2.00 19.70
C GLY A 245 6.76 0.74 19.79
N SER A 246 7.36 -0.44 19.63
CA SER A 246 6.63 -1.71 19.72
C SER A 246 6.22 -2.06 21.16
N PHE A 247 5.29 -3.00 21.34
CA PHE A 247 4.97 -3.60 22.64
C PHE A 247 5.33 -5.09 22.59
N ARG A 248 6.33 -5.51 23.37
CA ARG A 248 6.87 -6.88 23.27
C ARG A 248 6.93 -7.56 24.63
N THR A 249 6.32 -8.74 24.72
CA THR A 249 6.33 -9.56 25.95
C THR A 249 7.60 -10.41 26.09
N THR A 250 8.46 -10.42 25.08
CA THR A 250 9.71 -11.19 25.05
C THR A 250 10.94 -10.27 25.05
N PRO A 251 12.04 -10.67 25.72
CA PRO A 251 13.30 -9.96 25.62
C PRO A 251 13.81 -9.86 24.17
N PRO A 252 14.69 -8.90 23.87
CA PRO A 252 15.33 -8.80 22.56
C PRO A 252 16.01 -10.11 22.16
N SER A 253 15.87 -10.48 20.88
CA SER A 253 16.58 -11.62 20.32
C SER A 253 18.10 -11.41 20.45
N LYS A 254 18.83 -12.50 20.72
CA LYS A 254 20.31 -12.46 20.76
C LYS A 254 20.91 -12.06 19.42
N ASP A 255 20.20 -12.35 18.33
CA ASP A 255 20.64 -12.09 16.96
C ASP A 255 20.21 -10.70 16.44
N ALA A 256 19.38 -9.97 17.20
CA ALA A 256 18.92 -8.64 16.82
C ALA A 256 20.10 -7.65 16.77
N LYS A 257 20.15 -6.81 15.73
CA LYS A 257 21.24 -5.85 15.50
C LYS A 257 20.70 -4.47 15.10
N GLY A 258 21.52 -3.44 15.27
CA GLY A 258 21.18 -2.06 14.85
C GLY A 258 19.85 -1.57 15.42
N TYR A 259 19.05 -0.92 14.57
CA TYR A 259 17.73 -0.40 14.95
C TYR A 259 16.74 -1.49 15.40
N ASP A 260 16.78 -2.68 14.81
CA ASP A 260 15.91 -3.79 15.23
C ASP A 260 16.16 -4.18 16.69
N LYS A 261 17.43 -4.24 17.12
CA LYS A 261 17.76 -4.49 18.54
C LYS A 261 17.20 -3.41 19.45
N VAL A 262 17.32 -2.14 19.04
CA VAL A 262 16.87 -0.99 19.84
C VAL A 262 15.35 -0.99 19.98
N ASP A 263 14.61 -1.23 18.88
CA ASP A 263 13.15 -1.35 18.92
C ASP A 263 12.72 -2.48 19.87
N GLN A 264 13.34 -3.66 19.75
CA GLN A 264 13.01 -4.78 20.63
C GLN A 264 13.32 -4.49 22.11
N GLN A 265 14.41 -3.76 22.39
CA GLN A 265 14.79 -3.35 23.75
C GLN A 265 13.75 -2.41 24.36
N TYR A 266 13.33 -1.38 23.62
CA TYR A 266 12.34 -0.43 24.11
C TYR A 266 10.95 -1.04 24.18
N GLY A 267 10.57 -1.92 23.26
CA GLY A 267 9.29 -2.61 23.32
C GLY A 267 9.18 -3.57 24.51
N TYR A 268 10.26 -4.26 24.86
CA TYR A 268 10.31 -5.07 26.09
C TYR A 268 10.39 -4.21 27.35
N TYR A 269 11.07 -3.06 27.29
CA TYR A 269 11.09 -2.09 28.39
C TYR A 269 9.70 -1.53 28.67
N LEU A 270 8.95 -1.17 27.62
CA LEU A 270 7.56 -0.71 27.75
C LEU A 270 6.71 -1.78 28.42
N TYR A 271 6.73 -3.02 27.91
CA TYR A 271 6.00 -4.13 28.51
C TYR A 271 6.30 -4.28 30.01
N LYS A 272 7.59 -4.37 30.38
CA LYS A 272 7.99 -4.51 31.79
C LYS A 272 7.47 -3.38 32.66
N ASN A 273 7.48 -2.14 32.19
CA ASN A 273 6.96 -1.01 32.97
C ASN A 273 5.44 -0.98 33.00
N TRP A 274 4.79 -1.33 31.89
CA TRP A 274 3.33 -1.39 31.75
C TRP A 274 2.72 -2.43 32.70
N THR A 275 3.43 -3.55 32.91
CA THR A 275 2.99 -4.64 33.79
C THR A 275 3.62 -4.61 35.18
N ASN A 276 4.42 -3.60 35.52
CA ASN A 276 5.04 -3.52 36.85
C ASN A 276 4.07 -2.86 37.85
N PRO A 277 3.61 -3.58 38.88
CA PRO A 277 2.69 -3.04 39.88
C PRO A 277 3.33 -1.98 40.79
N ASN A 278 4.65 -1.76 40.69
CA ASN A 278 5.36 -0.69 41.40
C ASN A 278 6.17 0.19 40.43
N GLY A 279 5.84 0.17 39.13
CA GLY A 279 6.56 0.88 38.08
C GLY A 279 5.97 2.23 37.72
N THR A 280 6.51 2.86 36.67
CA THR A 280 6.08 4.18 36.17
C THR A 280 4.60 4.25 35.81
N PHE A 281 4.02 3.14 35.33
CA PHE A 281 2.60 3.05 34.98
C PHE A 281 1.72 2.54 36.14
N PHE A 282 2.24 2.50 37.38
CA PHE A 282 1.42 2.13 38.53
C PHE A 282 0.21 3.05 38.67
N GLY A 283 -0.97 2.47 38.87
CA GLY A 283 -2.25 3.19 38.92
C GLY A 283 -2.71 3.80 37.59
N SER A 284 -1.83 3.89 36.58
CA SER A 284 -2.21 4.32 35.24
C SER A 284 -3.03 3.22 34.57
N ARG A 285 -4.23 3.58 34.11
CA ARG A 285 -5.17 2.68 33.47
C ARG A 285 -5.77 3.41 32.27
N MET A 286 -5.26 3.10 31.08
CA MET A 286 -5.69 3.73 29.84
C MET A 286 -5.63 2.72 28.70
N LEU A 287 -6.47 2.93 27.70
CA LEU A 287 -6.33 2.30 26.39
C LEU A 287 -5.35 3.13 25.57
N VAL A 288 -4.49 2.48 24.78
CA VAL A 288 -3.66 3.18 23.80
C VAL A 288 -3.90 2.58 22.43
N ALA A 289 -4.45 3.36 21.51
CA ALA A 289 -4.79 2.91 20.17
C ALA A 289 -3.86 3.52 19.11
N THR A 290 -3.39 2.71 18.17
CA THR A 290 -2.81 3.17 16.90
C THR A 290 -3.80 2.89 15.79
N LEU A 291 -3.89 3.78 14.80
CA LEU A 291 -4.92 3.72 13.76
C LEU A 291 -4.30 3.43 12.40
N ASN A 292 -4.89 2.48 11.68
CA ASN A 292 -4.57 2.16 10.30
C ASN A 292 -5.69 2.70 9.41
N HIS A 293 -5.37 3.75 8.64
CA HIS A 293 -6.31 4.43 7.77
C HIS A 293 -5.68 4.76 6.40
N PRO A 294 -5.18 3.74 5.66
CA PRO A 294 -4.57 3.95 4.36
C PRO A 294 -5.60 4.46 3.34
N VAL A 295 -5.09 5.19 2.35
CA VAL A 295 -5.83 5.66 1.18
C VAL A 295 -5.18 5.07 -0.08
N PRO A 296 -5.83 5.09 -1.25
CA PRO A 296 -5.19 4.58 -2.47
C PRO A 296 -3.86 5.27 -2.86
N PHE A 297 -3.60 6.47 -2.31
CA PHE A 297 -2.43 7.29 -2.60
C PHE A 297 -1.26 7.07 -1.63
N PHE A 298 -1.57 6.86 -0.35
CA PHE A 298 -0.64 6.93 0.78
C PHE A 298 -1.06 5.94 1.85
N ASP A 299 -0.11 5.49 2.64
CA ASP A 299 -0.33 4.55 3.72
C ASP A 299 -1.11 5.13 4.90
N ASP A 300 -1.26 6.45 4.94
CA ASP A 300 -2.10 7.15 5.89
C ASP A 300 -2.94 8.25 5.21
N SER A 301 -4.00 8.70 5.88
CA SER A 301 -4.93 9.70 5.37
C SER A 301 -4.67 11.08 5.97
N TYR A 302 -3.61 11.21 6.79
CA TYR A 302 -3.39 12.25 7.77
C TYR A 302 -4.55 12.48 8.75
N ALA A 303 -5.50 11.52 8.82
CA ALA A 303 -6.73 11.62 9.59
C ALA A 303 -7.56 12.87 9.30
N VAL A 304 -7.49 13.41 8.08
CA VAL A 304 -8.20 14.63 7.68
C VAL A 304 -9.37 14.36 6.75
N ASN A 305 -10.35 15.26 6.76
CA ASN A 305 -11.35 15.34 5.70
C ASN A 305 -10.77 16.13 4.53
N SER A 306 -10.84 15.60 3.31
CA SER A 306 -10.49 16.39 2.13
C SER A 306 -11.30 16.01 0.90
N ALA A 307 -11.32 16.92 -0.08
CA ALA A 307 -11.91 16.64 -1.38
C ALA A 307 -11.19 15.51 -2.12
N ASN A 308 -9.92 15.20 -1.79
CA ASN A 308 -9.18 14.15 -2.49
C ASN A 308 -9.44 12.76 -1.87
N VAL A 309 -9.39 12.66 -0.54
CA VAL A 309 -9.43 11.36 0.15
C VAL A 309 -10.75 11.04 0.85
N GLY A 310 -11.64 12.03 0.98
CA GLY A 310 -12.95 11.87 1.61
C GLY A 310 -12.93 12.19 3.10
N PRO A 311 -14.01 11.83 3.83
CA PRO A 311 -14.23 12.26 5.21
C PRO A 311 -13.54 11.33 6.24
N TYR A 312 -12.21 11.14 6.14
CA TYR A 312 -11.48 10.24 7.04
C TYR A 312 -11.46 10.71 8.49
N GLY A 313 -11.33 12.02 8.73
CA GLY A 313 -11.43 12.58 10.08
C GLY A 313 -12.78 12.28 10.72
N ASP A 314 -13.87 12.47 9.97
CA ASP A 314 -15.22 12.16 10.47
C ASP A 314 -15.42 10.66 10.69
N ALA A 315 -14.94 9.81 9.78
CA ALA A 315 -15.05 8.35 9.93
C ALA A 315 -14.27 7.85 11.14
N ILE A 316 -13.06 8.36 11.38
CA ILE A 316 -12.27 8.02 12.57
C ILE A 316 -13.00 8.44 13.84
N VAL A 317 -13.47 9.70 13.90
CA VAL A 317 -14.09 10.27 15.11
C VAL A 317 -15.47 9.69 15.42
N ASN A 318 -16.28 9.44 14.40
CA ASN A 318 -17.68 9.07 14.56
C ASN A 318 -17.94 7.57 14.40
N GLU A 319 -16.99 6.81 13.85
CA GLU A 319 -17.18 5.37 13.57
C GLU A 319 -16.11 4.51 14.26
N LEU A 320 -14.82 4.78 14.04
CA LEU A 320 -13.74 3.94 14.59
C LEU A 320 -13.52 4.14 16.10
N ILE A 321 -13.36 5.37 16.57
CA ILE A 321 -13.12 5.67 17.99
C ILE A 321 -14.28 5.16 18.87
N PRO A 322 -15.56 5.41 18.53
CA PRO A 322 -16.67 4.89 19.31
C PRO A 322 -16.69 3.35 19.38
N GLU A 323 -16.30 2.66 18.30
CA GLU A 323 -16.20 1.20 18.30
C GLU A 323 -15.12 0.70 19.28
N ILE A 324 -13.95 1.34 19.32
CA ILE A 324 -12.88 1.03 20.27
C ILE A 324 -13.41 1.19 21.71
N GLU A 325 -14.04 2.33 22.00
CA GLU A 325 -14.54 2.64 23.34
C GLU A 325 -15.69 1.71 23.75
N GLN A 326 -16.56 1.32 22.82
CA GLN A 326 -17.62 0.35 23.08
C GLN A 326 -17.04 -1.04 23.39
N ARG A 327 -16.11 -1.55 22.57
CA ARG A 327 -15.51 -2.88 22.75
C ARG A 327 -14.65 -2.99 24.00
N TYR A 328 -13.89 -1.94 24.32
CA TYR A 328 -12.88 -1.98 25.39
C TYR A 328 -13.17 -1.10 26.59
N ARG A 329 -14.44 -0.74 26.81
CA ARG A 329 -14.89 0.05 27.97
C ARG A 329 -14.19 1.41 28.08
N GLY A 330 -14.06 2.09 26.95
CA GLY A 330 -13.68 3.51 26.92
C GLY A 330 -14.69 4.39 27.65
N ILE A 331 -14.23 5.54 28.15
CA ILE A 331 -15.09 6.53 28.81
C ILE A 331 -16.02 7.25 27.81
N GLY A 332 -15.58 7.48 26.57
CA GLY A 332 -16.44 8.06 25.53
C GLY A 332 -16.67 9.56 25.65
N LEU A 333 -15.87 10.27 26.45
CA LEU A 333 -15.99 11.72 26.67
C LEU A 333 -14.70 12.42 26.24
N GLY A 334 -14.84 13.62 25.65
CA GLY A 334 -13.70 14.36 25.09
C GLY A 334 -12.57 14.64 26.09
N TRP A 335 -12.89 14.87 27.37
CA TRP A 335 -11.89 15.07 28.42
C TRP A 335 -11.08 13.80 28.76
N ALA A 336 -11.58 12.62 28.37
CA ALA A 336 -10.95 11.33 28.58
C ALA A 336 -10.22 10.82 27.33
N ARG A 337 -10.01 11.68 26.33
CA ARG A 337 -9.25 11.37 25.13
C ARG A 337 -7.99 12.23 25.06
N ALA A 338 -6.88 11.60 24.71
CA ALA A 338 -5.62 12.27 24.41
C ALA A 338 -5.14 11.86 23.02
N LEU A 339 -4.39 12.76 22.39
CA LEU A 339 -3.81 12.54 21.06
C LEU A 339 -2.29 12.69 21.14
N MET A 340 -1.57 11.81 20.47
CA MET A 340 -0.14 11.92 20.20
C MET A 340 0.13 11.50 18.74
N GLY A 341 1.18 12.06 18.14
CA GLY A 341 1.54 11.84 16.74
C GLY A 341 2.71 12.72 16.34
#